data_AF-A0A8X6LS06-F1
#
_entry.id   AF-A0A8X6LS06-F1
#
_cell.length_a   1.000
_cell.length_b   1.000
_cell.length_c   1.000
_cell.angle_alpha   90.00
_cell.angle_beta   90.00
_cell.angle_gamma   90.00
#
_symmetry.space_group_name_H-M   'P 1'
#
loop_
_entity.id
_entity.type
_entity.pdbx_description
1 polymer ?
#
loop_
_entity_poly.entity_id
_entity_poly.type
_entity_poly.pdbx_seq_one_letter_code
_entity_poly.pdbx_strand_id
1 'polypeptide(L)'
;MYNILGIDQNGKKEVLGFYLAESEGANFWLGVLNDLKERGVEDILIACVDGLESFPAAINSVFPNAEVQMCIVHQIRNSLKYVASKDAKSFLSDLKKVYQASSKKIAENYLLELDEKWGTKYPMVLAE
;
A
#
# COMPACT_ATOMS: atom_id res chain seq x y z
N MET A 1 0.69 13.07 -10.70
CA MET A 1 1.26 12.10 -11.67
C MET A 1 1.30 10.75 -10.98
N TYR A 2 0.68 9.73 -11.58
CA TYR A 2 0.57 8.38 -11.05
C TYR A 2 1.29 7.41 -11.98
N ASN A 3 2.04 6.50 -11.39
CA ASN A 3 2.78 5.49 -12.12
C ASN A 3 2.22 4.13 -11.74
N ILE A 4 1.91 3.30 -12.74
CA ILE A 4 1.50 1.91 -12.50
C ILE A 4 2.70 1.02 -12.80
N LEU A 5 3.18 0.31 -11.78
CA LEU A 5 4.23 -0.68 -11.89
C LEU A 5 3.62 -2.07 -11.77
N GLY A 6 3.83 -2.91 -12.78
CA GLY A 6 3.42 -4.31 -12.80
C GLY A 6 4.60 -5.25 -12.59
N ILE A 7 4.30 -6.44 -12.11
CA ILE A 7 5.22 -7.58 -12.10
C ILE A 7 4.52 -8.72 -12.81
N ASP A 8 5.13 -9.26 -13.86
CA ASP A 8 4.56 -10.39 -14.60
C ASP A 8 4.81 -11.73 -13.88
N GLN A 9 4.24 -12.81 -14.43
CA GLN A 9 4.43 -14.17 -13.93
C GLN A 9 5.89 -14.67 -13.94
N ASN A 10 6.77 -14.02 -14.71
CA ASN A 10 8.19 -14.33 -14.76
C ASN A 10 9.00 -13.50 -13.74
N GLY A 11 8.33 -12.66 -12.93
CA GLY A 11 8.97 -11.76 -11.98
C GLY A 11 9.55 -10.50 -12.61
N LYS A 12 9.26 -10.22 -13.89
CA LYS A 12 9.75 -9.04 -14.59
C LYS A 12 8.94 -7.81 -14.17
N LYS A 13 9.65 -6.80 -13.69
CA LYS A 13 9.06 -5.51 -13.32
C LYS A 13 8.98 -4.60 -14.54
N GLU A 14 7.80 -4.03 -14.79
CA GLU A 14 7.58 -3.11 -15.91
C GLU A 14 6.69 -1.96 -15.50
N VAL A 15 6.95 -0.78 -16.06
CA VAL A 15 6.03 0.36 -15.91
C VAL A 15 4.91 0.19 -16.93
N LEU A 16 3.70 -0.07 -16.43
CA LEU A 16 2.52 -0.28 -17.25
C LEU A 16 1.88 1.03 -17.71
N GLY A 17 2.14 2.15 -17.03
CA GLY A 17 1.61 3.45 -17.47
C GLY A 17 2.04 4.62 -16.60
N PHE A 18 2.00 5.81 -17.21
CA PHE A 18 2.19 7.11 -16.59
C PHE A 18 0.94 7.95 -16.82
N TYR A 19 0.29 8.39 -15.75
CA TYR A 19 -0.96 9.11 -15.84
C TYR A 19 -0.84 10.46 -15.14
N LEU A 20 -1.14 11.52 -15.88
CA LEU A 20 -1.28 12.87 -15.34
C LEU A 20 -2.75 13.04 -14.95
N ALA A 21 -2.98 13.46 -13.70
CA ALA A 21 -4.33 13.77 -13.22
C ALA A 21 -4.28 15.09 -12.46
N GLU A 22 -5.32 15.89 -12.65
CA GLU A 22 -5.59 17.09 -11.86
C GLU A 22 -6.31 16.74 -10.54
N SER A 23 -7.00 15.59 -10.49
CA SER A 23 -7.63 15.06 -9.27
C SER A 23 -7.64 13.51 -9.25
N GLU A 24 -7.67 12.95 -8.05
CA GLU A 24 -7.64 11.49 -7.77
C GLU A 24 -9.04 10.87 -7.65
N GLY A 25 -10.02 11.40 -8.36
CA GLY A 25 -11.40 10.94 -8.27
C GLY A 25 -11.61 9.51 -8.81
N ALA A 26 -12.70 8.86 -8.39
CA ALA A 26 -13.04 7.50 -8.82
C ALA A 26 -13.07 7.33 -10.36
N ASN A 27 -13.58 8.32 -11.09
CA ASN A 27 -13.62 8.30 -12.56
C ASN A 27 -12.23 8.26 -13.21
N PHE A 28 -11.25 8.95 -12.62
CA PHE A 28 -9.88 8.91 -13.12
C PHE A 28 -9.30 7.50 -13.00
N TRP A 29 -9.44 6.88 -11.83
CA TRP A 29 -8.93 5.53 -11.58
C TRP A 29 -9.65 4.47 -12.42
N LEU A 30 -10.96 4.59 -12.62
CA LEU A 30 -11.69 3.73 -13.56
C LEU A 30 -11.16 3.86 -14.99
N GLY A 31 -10.84 5.09 -15.44
CA GLY A 31 -10.22 5.31 -16.74
C GLY A 31 -8.86 4.60 -16.86
N VAL A 32 -8.00 4.75 -15.85
CA VAL A 32 -6.69 4.08 -15.78
C VAL A 32 -6.82 2.56 -15.84
N LEU A 33 -7.77 1.99 -15.09
CA LEU A 33 -7.96 0.54 -15.01
C LEU A 33 -8.54 -0.02 -16.31
N ASN A 34 -9.48 0.69 -16.94
CA ASN A 34 -10.01 0.28 -18.25
C ASN A 34 -8.96 0.37 -19.35
N ASP A 35 -8.10 1.39 -19.35
CA ASP A 35 -6.97 1.48 -20.28
C ASP A 35 -6.03 0.26 -20.15
N LEU A 36 -5.71 -0.17 -18.93
CA LEU A 36 -4.92 -1.39 -18.71
C LEU A 36 -5.62 -2.63 -19.29
N LYS A 37 -6.93 -2.75 -19.08
CA LYS A 37 -7.74 -3.86 -19.60
C LYS A 37 -7.81 -3.87 -21.12
N GLU A 38 -8.02 -2.71 -21.74
CA GLU A 38 -8.03 -2.54 -23.20
C GLU A 38 -6.68 -2.84 -23.84
N ARG A 39 -5.58 -2.61 -23.12
CA ARG A 39 -4.22 -3.00 -23.52
C ARG A 39 -3.88 -4.48 -23.29
N GLY A 40 -4.85 -5.27 -22.80
CA GLY A 40 -4.73 -6.73 -22.69
C GLY A 40 -4.37 -7.25 -21.30
N VAL A 41 -4.44 -6.42 -20.25
CA VAL A 41 -4.39 -6.96 -18.88
C VAL A 41 -5.71 -7.69 -18.62
N GLU A 42 -5.63 -9.01 -18.49
CA GLU A 42 -6.82 -9.86 -18.29
C GLU A 42 -7.21 -9.97 -16.82
N ASP A 43 -6.21 -10.15 -15.95
CA ASP A 43 -6.40 -10.36 -14.51
C ASP A 43 -5.26 -9.76 -13.69
N ILE A 44 -5.56 -9.42 -12.45
CA ILE A 44 -4.62 -8.90 -11.46
C ILE A 44 -4.80 -9.73 -10.19
N LEU A 45 -3.77 -10.47 -9.78
CA LEU A 45 -3.85 -11.27 -8.55
C LEU A 45 -3.86 -10.38 -7.30
N ILE A 46 -2.94 -9.41 -7.23
CA ILE A 46 -2.77 -8.51 -6.08
C ILE A 46 -2.59 -7.07 -6.57
N ALA A 47 -3.44 -6.17 -6.09
CA ALA A 47 -3.31 -4.74 -6.30
C ALA A 47 -2.84 -4.04 -5.02
N CYS A 48 -1.66 -3.42 -5.04
CA CYS A 48 -1.10 -2.72 -3.88
C CYS A 48 -1.29 -1.21 -4.01
N VAL A 49 -2.18 -0.62 -3.22
CA VAL A 49 -2.51 0.82 -3.29
C VAL A 49 -2.19 1.57 -1.99
N ASP A 50 -2.16 2.88 -2.03
CA ASP A 50 -1.77 3.77 -0.93
C ASP A 50 -2.89 4.10 0.07
N GLY A 51 -4.09 3.54 -0.11
CA GLY A 51 -5.21 3.67 0.82
C GLY A 51 -6.28 4.68 0.41
N LEU A 52 -6.31 5.12 -0.84
CA LEU A 52 -7.42 5.93 -1.38
C LEU A 52 -8.75 5.19 -1.26
N GLU A 53 -9.69 5.74 -0.48
CA GLU A 53 -10.94 5.08 -0.08
C GLU A 53 -11.75 4.50 -1.25
N SER A 54 -11.85 5.25 -2.35
CA SER A 54 -12.64 4.84 -3.52
C SER A 54 -11.89 3.89 -4.47
N PHE A 55 -10.58 3.73 -4.32
CA PHE A 55 -9.76 3.02 -5.30
C PHE A 55 -9.95 1.49 -5.26
N PRO A 56 -10.05 0.83 -4.10
CA PRO A 56 -10.39 -0.60 -4.04
C PRO A 56 -11.68 -0.95 -4.77
N ALA A 57 -12.72 -0.12 -4.62
CA ALA A 57 -14.00 -0.32 -5.30
C ALA A 57 -13.85 -0.19 -6.83
N ALA A 58 -13.07 0.79 -7.30
CA ALA A 58 -12.79 0.96 -8.73
C ALA A 58 -12.01 -0.25 -9.29
N ILE A 59 -10.99 -0.74 -8.58
CA ILE A 59 -10.22 -1.93 -8.98
C ILE A 59 -11.15 -3.13 -9.14
N ASN A 60 -11.95 -3.43 -8.12
CA ASN A 60 -12.81 -4.61 -8.12
C ASN A 60 -13.96 -4.51 -9.14
N SER A 61 -14.30 -3.30 -9.61
CA SER A 61 -15.27 -3.14 -10.70
C SER A 61 -14.72 -3.54 -12.08
N VAL A 62 -13.40 -3.43 -12.28
CA VAL A 62 -12.73 -3.74 -13.57
C VAL A 62 -12.07 -5.13 -13.52
N PHE A 63 -11.46 -5.46 -12.39
CA PHE A 63 -10.73 -6.70 -12.08
C PHE A 63 -11.32 -7.32 -10.79
N PRO A 64 -12.46 -8.02 -10.87
CA PRO A 64 -13.23 -8.45 -9.69
C PRO A 64 -12.56 -9.50 -8.82
N ASN A 65 -11.56 -10.21 -9.34
CA ASN A 65 -10.82 -11.23 -8.60
C ASN A 65 -9.57 -10.68 -7.91
N ALA A 66 -9.26 -9.39 -8.08
CA ALA A 66 -8.06 -8.81 -7.52
C ALA A 66 -8.13 -8.68 -6.01
N GLU A 67 -7.12 -9.20 -5.31
CA GLU A 67 -6.94 -8.91 -3.89
C GLU A 67 -6.31 -7.53 -3.72
N VAL A 68 -7.10 -6.58 -3.22
CA VAL A 68 -6.61 -5.23 -2.94
C VAL A 68 -5.98 -5.20 -1.56
N GLN A 69 -4.70 -4.82 -1.50
CA GLN A 69 -3.97 -4.62 -0.26
C GLN A 69 -3.38 -3.22 -0.16
N MET A 70 -3.19 -2.77 1.08
CA MET A 70 -2.50 -1.53 1.36
C MET A 70 -0.98 -1.71 1.21
N CYS A 71 -0.35 -0.77 0.52
CA CYS A 71 1.08 -0.82 0.25
C CYS A 71 1.89 -0.53 1.52
N ILE A 72 2.62 -1.52 2.01
CA ILE A 72 3.48 -1.38 3.20
C ILE A 72 4.53 -0.28 3.05
N VAL A 73 5.02 -0.02 1.83
CA VAL A 73 5.99 1.06 1.58
C VAL A 73 5.35 2.44 1.80
N HIS A 74 4.10 2.63 1.36
CA HIS A 74 3.35 3.86 1.63
C HIS A 74 3.04 4.00 3.12
N GLN A 75 2.64 2.91 3.78
CA GLN A 75 2.43 2.89 5.23
C GLN A 75 3.68 3.30 6.01
N ILE A 76 4.83 2.67 5.73
CA ILE A 76 6.11 3.04 6.36
C ILE A 76 6.43 4.52 6.15
N ARG A 77 6.30 5.02 4.91
CA ARG A 77 6.56 6.44 4.61
C ARG A 77 5.60 7.37 5.35
N ASN A 78 4.33 7.00 5.46
CA ASN A 78 3.33 7.78 6.19
C ASN A 78 3.63 7.81 7.69
N SER A 79 3.98 6.68 8.30
CA SER A 79 4.42 6.61 9.70
C SER A 79 5.62 7.53 9.96
N LEU A 80 6.64 7.50 9.09
CA LEU A 80 7.86 8.29 9.25
C LEU A 80 7.65 9.80 9.18
N LYS A 81 6.53 10.30 8.63
CA LYS A 81 6.20 11.74 8.64
C LYS A 81 6.02 12.28 10.07
N TYR A 82 5.62 11.43 11.01
CA TYR A 82 5.31 11.80 12.39
C TYR A 82 6.40 11.37 13.38
N VAL A 83 7.34 10.52 12.97
CA VAL A 83 8.43 10.02 13.82
C VAL A 83 9.63 10.94 13.75
N ALA A 84 10.16 11.37 14.90
CA ALA A 84 11.36 12.21 14.92
C ALA A 84 12.57 11.48 14.31
N SER A 85 13.40 12.19 13.55
CA SER A 85 14.56 11.61 12.84
C SER A 85 15.49 10.77 13.74
N LYS A 86 15.71 11.21 15.00
CA LYS A 86 16.52 10.49 15.99
C LYS A 86 15.98 9.10 16.35
N ASP A 87 14.66 8.91 16.25
CA ASP A 87 13.96 7.67 16.60
C ASP A 87 13.65 6.80 15.39
N ALA A 88 13.67 7.37 14.17
CA ALA A 88 13.28 6.72 12.93
C ALA A 88 13.95 5.36 12.73
N LYS A 89 15.26 5.25 13.00
CA LYS A 89 15.99 3.97 12.85
C LYS A 89 15.48 2.91 13.82
N SER A 90 15.23 3.26 15.08
CA SER A 90 14.72 2.30 16.08
C SER A 90 13.27 1.94 15.77
N PHE A 91 12.44 2.93 15.44
CA PHE A 91 11.04 2.71 15.08
C PHE A 91 10.92 1.77 13.88
N LEU A 92 11.70 1.98 12.81
CA LEU A 92 11.71 1.09 11.64
C LEU A 92 12.17 -0.33 11.98
N SER A 93 13.14 -0.49 12.88
CA SER A 93 13.58 -1.81 13.32
C SER A 93 12.47 -2.58 14.02
N ASP A 94 11.65 -1.90 14.82
CA ASP A 94 10.53 -2.50 15.52
C ASP A 94 9.36 -2.76 14.55
N LEU A 95 9.00 -1.79 13.70
CA LEU A 95 7.96 -1.94 12.68
C LEU A 95 8.28 -3.08 11.69
N LYS A 96 9.57 -3.29 11.40
CA LYS A 96 10.03 -4.40 10.54
C LYS A 96 9.68 -5.77 11.09
N LYS A 97 9.61 -5.94 12.41
CA LYS A 97 9.17 -7.21 13.02
C LYS A 97 7.72 -7.52 12.65
N VAL A 98 6.87 -6.50 12.58
CA VAL A 98 5.44 -6.63 12.24
C VAL A 98 5.27 -7.22 10.85
N TYR A 99 5.79 -6.57 9.81
CA TYR A 99 5.57 -7.00 8.42
C TYR A 99 6.47 -8.16 7.95
N GLN A 100 7.47 -8.56 8.75
CA GLN A 100 8.30 -9.76 8.48
C GLN A 100 7.94 -10.95 9.37
N ALA A 101 6.88 -10.83 10.19
CA ALA A 101 6.42 -11.93 11.01
C ALA A 101 6.02 -13.15 10.16
N SER A 102 6.31 -14.35 10.67
CA SER A 102 5.99 -15.61 9.97
C SER A 102 4.51 -15.99 10.03
N SER A 103 3.70 -15.28 10.81
CA SER A 103 2.25 -15.47 10.87
C SER A 103 1.55 -14.20 11.33
N LYS A 104 0.26 -14.08 11.03
CA LYS A 104 -0.59 -12.97 11.49
C LYS A 104 -0.56 -12.81 13.01
N LYS A 105 -0.68 -13.91 13.76
CA LYS A 105 -0.66 -13.87 15.24
C LYS A 105 0.66 -13.30 15.79
N ILE A 106 1.79 -13.63 15.18
CA ILE A 106 3.09 -13.07 15.56
C ILE A 106 3.17 -11.59 15.17
N ALA A 107 2.64 -11.21 14.00
CA ALA A 107 2.58 -9.81 13.57
C ALA A 107 1.76 -8.96 14.55
N GLU A 108 0.61 -9.45 14.99
CA GLU A 108 -0.26 -8.79 15.98
C GLU A 108 0.45 -8.59 17.32
N ASN A 109 1.18 -9.61 17.80
CA ASN A 109 1.99 -9.46 19.01
C ASN A 109 3.07 -8.38 18.85
N TYR A 110 3.80 -8.38 17.73
CA TYR A 110 4.80 -7.33 17.48
C TYR A 110 4.17 -5.94 17.29
N LEU A 111 2.93 -5.87 16.80
CA LEU A 111 2.20 -4.61 16.70
C LEU A 111 1.83 -4.07 18.09
N LEU A 112 1.43 -4.94 19.03
CA LEU A 112 1.22 -4.56 20.43
C LEU A 112 2.52 -4.07 21.07
N GLU A 113 3.63 -4.79 20.90
CA GLU A 113 4.95 -4.34 21.39
C GLU A 113 5.37 -2.98 20.80
N LEU A 114 5.05 -2.75 19.51
CA LEU A 114 5.32 -1.48 18.84
C LEU A 114 4.50 -0.35 19.48
N ASP A 115 3.23 -0.58 19.77
CA ASP A 115 2.33 0.39 20.39
C ASP A 115 2.70 0.69 21.85
N GLU A 116 3.01 -0.34 22.65
CA GLU A 116 3.51 -0.18 24.02
C GLU A 116 4.75 0.74 24.07
N LYS A 117 5.65 0.60 23.10
CA LYS A 117 6.90 1.37 23.05
C LYS A 117 6.72 2.76 22.45
N TRP A 118 5.93 2.90 21.40
CA TRP A 118 5.89 4.11 20.56
C TRP A 118 4.55 4.84 20.59
N GLY A 119 3.44 4.18 20.93
CA GLY A 119 2.08 4.71 20.85
C GLY A 119 1.86 5.97 21.67
N THR A 120 2.41 6.04 22.88
CA THR A 120 2.33 7.26 23.72
C THR A 120 3.10 8.43 23.11
N LYS A 121 4.22 8.16 22.43
CA LYS A 121 5.12 9.18 21.88
C LYS A 121 4.69 9.65 20.48
N TYR A 122 4.12 8.73 19.69
CA TYR A 122 3.71 8.93 18.31
C TYR A 122 2.28 8.44 18.07
N PRO A 123 1.28 9.02 18.75
CA PRO A 123 -0.10 8.54 18.70
C PRO A 123 -0.69 8.58 17.27
N MET A 124 -0.30 9.57 16.46
CA MET A 124 -0.75 9.70 15.06
C MET A 124 -0.30 8.57 14.13
N VAL A 125 0.65 7.73 14.55
CA VAL A 125 1.19 6.65 13.72
C VAL A 125 0.47 5.32 13.94
N LEU A 126 -0.04 5.11 15.16
CA LEU A 126 -0.60 3.83 15.61
C LEU A 126 -2.06 3.93 16.05
N ALA A 127 -2.63 5.14 16.08
CA ALA A 127 -4.07 5.33 16.28
C ALA A 127 -4.87 4.80 15.07
N GLU A 128 -5.94 4.06 15.38
CA GLU A 128 -6.94 3.57 14.42
C GLU A 128 -7.69 4.71 13.71
#